data_AF-A0A7V9BE88-F1
#
_entry.id   AF-A0A7V9BE88-F1
#
_cell.length_a   1.000
_cell.length_b   1.000
_cell.length_c   1.000
_cell.angle_alpha   90.00
_cell.angle_beta   90.00
_cell.angle_gamma   90.00
#
_symmetry.space_group_name_H-M   'P 1'
#
loop_
_entity.id
_entity.type
_entity.pdbx_description
1 polymer ?
#
loop_
_entity_poly.entity_id
_entity_poly.type
_entity_poly.pdbx_seq_one_letter_code
_entity_poly.pdbx_strand_id
1 'polypeptide(L)' 'MAASRETRWFALALLSAVQFMVVLDIAIVNVALPSIKLDLGFSQENLQWVISAYALVFGGFLLLGGRLADILGRR' A
#
# COMPACT_ATOMS: atom_id res chain seq x y z
N MET A 1 25.41 14.16 9.46
CA MET A 1 25.38 13.32 10.67
C MET A 1 25.38 11.86 10.24
N ALA A 2 26.42 11.09 10.54
CA ALA A 2 26.43 9.66 10.23
C ALA A 2 25.45 8.95 11.19
N ALA A 3 24.30 8.51 10.69
CA ALA A 3 23.35 7.72 11.46
C ALA A 3 24.08 6.53 12.10
N SER A 4 23.92 6.33 13.41
CA SER A 4 24.51 5.19 14.12
C SER A 4 24.05 3.88 13.47
N ARG A 5 24.89 2.84 13.56
CA ARG A 5 24.57 1.52 12.97
C ARG A 5 23.20 1.02 13.42
N GLU A 6 22.84 1.24 14.69
CA GLU A 6 21.50 0.93 15.23
C GLU A 6 20.37 1.71 14.54
N THR A 7 20.51 3.02 14.33
CA THR A 7 19.47 3.82 13.67
C THR A 7 19.20 3.34 12.24
N ARG A 8 20.24 2.88 11.53
CA ARG A 8 20.09 2.29 10.19
C ARG A 8 19.34 0.96 10.23
N TRP A 9 19.63 0.09 11.20
CA TRP A 9 18.89 -1.17 11.36
C TRP A 9 17.43 -0.95 11.77
N PHE A 10 17.16 0.03 12.64
CA PHE A 10 15.79 0.43 12.97
C PHE A 10 15.05 0.99 11.75
N ALA A 11 15.69 1.86 10.95
CA ALA A 11 15.09 2.36 9.72
C ALA A 11 14.79 1.22 8.72
N LEU A 12 15.70 0.26 8.56
CA LEU A 12 15.47 -0.92 7.73
C LEU A 12 14.30 -1.76 8.26
N ALA A 13 14.25 -2.04 9.56
CA ALA A 13 13.15 -2.79 10.17
C ALA A 13 11.80 -2.09 9.99
N LEU A 14 11.77 -0.76 10.16
CA LEU A 14 10.58 0.05 9.92
C LEU A 14 10.14 -0.02 8.46
N LEU A 15 11.06 0.20 7.52
CA LEU A 15 10.77 0.10 6.08
C LEU A 15 10.29 -1.29 5.69
N SER A 16 10.87 -2.35 6.27
CA SER A 16 10.43 -3.73 6.06
C SER A 16 9.02 -3.96 6.61
N ALA A 17 8.69 -3.44 7.79
CA ALA A 17 7.35 -3.56 8.38
C ALA A 17 6.30 -2.81 7.55
N VAL A 18 6.63 -1.61 7.06
CA VAL A 18 5.77 -0.84 6.15
C VAL A 18 5.55 -1.61 4.85
N GLN A 19 6.62 -2.12 4.23
CA GLN A 19 6.51 -2.90 3.00
C GLN A 19 5.69 -4.18 3.20
N PHE A 20 5.85 -4.84 4.35
CA PHE A 20 5.07 -6.02 4.71
C PHE A 20 3.57 -5.69 4.80
N MET A 21 3.20 -4.60 5.48
CA MET A 21 1.82 -4.11 5.56
C MET A 21 1.21 -3.88 4.16
N VAL A 22 1.94 -3.24 3.25
CA VAL A 22 1.46 -2.99 1.88
C VAL A 22 1.13 -4.28 1.13
N VAL A 23 1.96 -5.32 1.27
CA VAL A 23 1.71 -6.62 0.64
C VAL A 23 0.53 -7.33 1.31
N LEU A 24 0.43 -7.24 2.64
CA LEU A 24 -0.65 -7.80 3.43
C LEU A 24 -2.01 -7.20 3.02
N ASP A 25 -2.09 -5.88 2.77
CA ASP A 25 -3.30 -5.22 2.30
C ASP A 25 -3.79 -5.79 0.95
N ILE A 26 -2.86 -5.97 0.00
CA ILE A 26 -3.18 -6.56 -1.31
C ILE A 26 -3.65 -8.01 -1.16
N ALA A 27 -3.03 -8.79 -0.26
CA ALA A 27 -3.43 -10.16 0.01
C ALA A 27 -4.84 -10.23 0.61
N ILE A 28 -5.17 -9.36 1.57
CA ILE A 28 -6.50 -9.26 2.17
C ILE A 28 -7.56 -8.98 1.11
N VAL A 29 -7.32 -8.00 0.23
CA VAL A 29 -8.25 -7.66 -0.86
C VAL A 29 -8.47 -8.87 -1.76
N ASN A 30 -7.40 -9.56 -2.18
CA ASN A 30 -7.51 -10.74 -3.02
C ASN A 30 -8.28 -11.89 -2.36
N VAL A 31 -8.14 -12.08 -1.06
CA VAL A 31 -8.90 -13.09 -0.29
C VAL A 31 -10.36 -12.69 -0.12
N ALA A 32 -10.67 -11.38 -0.07
CA ALA A 32 -12.04 -10.86 0.04
C ALA A 32 -12.78 -10.77 -1.30
N LEU A 33 -12.07 -10.75 -2.45
CA LEU A 33 -12.68 -10.69 -3.77
C LEU A 33 -13.71 -11.80 -4.06
N PRO A 34 -13.49 -13.09 -3.68
CA PRO A 34 -14.49 -14.14 -3.84
C PRO A 34 -15.78 -13.90 -3.06
N SER A 35 -15.69 -13.40 -1.82
CA SER A 35 -16.84 -13.05 -0.99
C SER A 35 -17.61 -11.86 -1.57
N ILE A 36 -16.90 -10.80 -2.00
CA ILE A 36 -17.51 -9.66 -2.71
C ILE A 36 -18.24 -10.12 -3.98
N LYS A 37 -17.65 -11.05 -4.74
CA LYS A 37 -18.29 -11.61 -5.94
C LYS A 37 -19.59 -12.35 -5.62
N LEU A 38 -19.59 -13.17 -4.56
CA LEU A 38 -20.73 -13.98 -4.16
C LEU A 38 -21.86 -13.12 -3.58
N ASP A 39 -21.53 -12.12 -2.74
CA ASP A 39 -22.51 -11.31 -2.03
C ASP A 39 -23.16 -10.23 -2.91
N LEU A 40 -22.45 -9.71 -3.93
CA LEU A 40 -22.95 -8.62 -4.80
C LEU A 40 -23.37 -9.08 -6.21
N GLY A 41 -23.19 -10.37 -6.56
CA GLY A 41 -23.53 -10.88 -7.90
C GLY A 41 -22.72 -10.23 -9.03
N PHE A 42 -21.51 -9.76 -8.75
CA PHE A 42 -20.68 -9.02 -9.71
C PHE A 42 -20.25 -9.89 -10.91
N SER A 43 -20.36 -9.32 -12.12
CA SER A 43 -19.76 -9.89 -13.32
C SER A 43 -18.22 -9.86 -13.23
N GLN A 44 -17.55 -10.71 -14.00
CA GLN A 44 -16.08 -10.82 -13.98
C GLN A 44 -15.38 -9.49 -14.36
N GLU A 45 -16.05 -8.67 -15.18
CA GLU A 45 -15.59 -7.34 -15.60
C GLU A 45 -15.58 -6.32 -14.43
N ASN A 46 -16.59 -6.37 -13.55
CA ASN A 46 -16.64 -5.51 -12.37
C ASN A 46 -15.57 -5.87 -11.32
N LEU A 47 -15.18 -7.15 -11.23
CA LEU A 47 -14.08 -7.56 -10.34
C LEU A 47 -12.74 -6.94 -10.75
N GLN A 48 -12.50 -6.83 -12.06
CA GLN A 48 -11.26 -6.25 -12.59
C GLN A 48 -11.18 -4.75 -12.30
N TRP A 49 -12.32 -4.06 -12.36
CA TRP A 49 -12.42 -2.65 -11.97
C TRP A 49 -12.14 -2.39 -10.49
N VAL A 50 -12.45 -3.32 -9.57
CA VAL A 50 -12.10 -3.19 -8.14
C VAL A 50 -10.58 -3.11 -7.94
N ILE A 51 -9.84 -3.95 -8.65
CA ILE A 51 -8.37 -3.95 -8.60
C ILE A 51 -7.82 -2.65 -9.19
N SER A 52 -8.37 -2.20 -10.32
CA SER A 52 -7.97 -0.93 -10.94
C SER A 52 -8.26 0.28 -10.04
N ALA A 53 -9.42 0.31 -9.39
CA ALA A 53 -9.79 1.36 -8.44
C ALA A 53 -8.85 1.36 -7.22
N TYR A 54 -8.55 0.19 -6.66
CA TYR A 54 -7.57 0.05 -5.57
C TYR A 54 -6.20 0.60 -6.00
N ALA A 55 -5.70 0.19 -7.17
CA ALA A 55 -4.41 0.65 -7.69
C ALA A 55 -4.38 2.18 -7.93
N LEU A 56 -5.47 2.75 -8.44
CA LEU A 56 -5.57 4.18 -8.74
C LEU A 56 -5.60 5.02 -7.47
N VAL A 57 -6.37 4.60 -6.45
CA VAL A 57 -6.40 5.24 -5.14
C VAL A 57 -5.04 5.10 -4.47
N PHE A 58 -4.48 3.89 -4.40
CA PHE A 58 -3.18 3.63 -3.79
C PHE A 58 -2.07 4.47 -4.45
N GLY A 59 -1.98 4.43 -5.79
CA GLY A 59 -1.01 5.22 -6.55
C GLY A 59 -1.20 6.73 -6.35
N GLY A 60 -2.44 7.21 -6.33
CA GLY A 60 -2.76 8.61 -6.05
C GLY A 60 -2.30 9.05 -4.66
N PHE A 61 -2.58 8.26 -3.63
CA PHE A 61 -2.12 8.52 -2.27
C PHE A 61 -0.59 8.39 -2.14
N LEU A 62 0.05 7.50 -2.89
CA LEU A 62 1.51 7.37 -2.89
C LEU A 62 2.18 8.60 -3.49
N LEU A 63 1.65 9.14 -4.59
CA LEU A 63 2.13 10.40 -5.17
C LEU A 63 1.93 11.58 -4.19
N LEU A 64 0.78 11.63 -3.51
CA LEU A 64 0.52 12.63 -2.47
C LEU A 64 1.48 12.47 -1.29
N GLY A 65 1.68 11.24 -0.80
CA GLY A 65 2.58 10.92 0.30
C GLY A 65 4.04 11.23 -0.03
N GLY A 66 4.49 10.92 -1.24
CA GLY A 66 5.81 11.30 -1.74
C GLY A 66 6.00 12.81 -1.77
N ARG A 67 5.00 13.55 -2.29
CA ARG A 67 5.06 15.02 -2.30
C ARG A 67 5.01 15.63 -0.90
N LEU A 68 4.26 15.04 0.03
CA LEU A 68 4.27 15.45 1.44
C LEU A 68 5.62 15.15 2.08
N ALA A 69 6.22 13.99 1.84
CA ALA A 69 7.56 13.66 2.31
C ALA A 69 8.62 14.64 1.77
N ASP A 70 8.52 15.06 0.51
CA ASP A 70 9.44 16.07 -0.07
C ASP A 70 9.30 17.44 0.59
N ILE A 71 8.08 17.85 0.92
CA ILE A 71 7.79 19.16 1.54
C ILE A 71 8.15 19.14 3.04
N LEU A 72 7.81 18.08 3.75
CA LEU A 72 8.09 17.94 5.19
C LEU A 72 9.56 17.53 5.46
N GLY A 73 10.23 16.91 4.49
CA GLY A 73 11.52 16.22 4.65
C GLY A 73 12.76 16.98 4.15
N ARG A 74 12.82 18.30 4.32
CA ARG A 74 14.08 19.07 4.19
C ARG A 74 14.92 19.12 5.48
N ARG A 75 14.70 18.18 6.42
CA ARG A 75 15.54 18.00 7.62
C ARG A 75 15.68 16.53 7.97
#